data_AF-A0ABC8A2F0-F1
#
_entry.id   AF-A0ABC8A2F0-F1
#
_cell.length_a   1.000
_cell.length_b   1.000
_cell.length_c   1.000
_cell.angle_alpha   90.00
_cell.angle_beta   90.00
_cell.angle_gamma   90.00
#
_symmetry.space_group_name_H-M   'P 1'
#
loop_
_entity.id
_entity.type
_entity.pdbx_description
1 polymer ?
#
loop_
_entity_poly.entity_id
_entity_poly.type
_entity_poly.pdbx_seq_one_letter_code
_entity_poly.pdbx_strand_id
1 'polypeptide(L)'
;MLTTSESQFRQKDQQLSLVEETEAFLCSALARAEEKIEEDEREIEHLQTQIEKLRRMLFGTRSEKLRREVEQAEALLKQREQDSDRYSGREDAPQVPRQLRQPRHRRPLPAHLPHAIHRLESEESCCPECGGELDYLEEVSAEQLELVSSALKVIRTVRVKKPVQNVTASLKHRRRPAR
;
A
#
# COMPACT_ATOMS: atom_id res chain seq x y z
N MET A 1 9.10 5.59 -83.53
CA MET A 1 9.20 4.72 -82.33
C MET A 1 10.42 5.04 -81.45
N LEU A 2 11.51 5.61 -81.98
CA LEU A 2 12.73 5.89 -81.19
C LEU A 2 12.61 7.12 -80.26
N THR A 3 11.85 8.14 -80.65
CA THR A 3 11.69 9.38 -79.88
C THR A 3 10.86 9.21 -78.61
N THR A 4 9.91 8.27 -78.61
CA THR A 4 9.07 7.93 -77.45
C THR A 4 9.82 7.17 -76.37
N SER A 5 10.83 6.37 -76.73
CA SER A 5 11.71 5.71 -75.76
C SER A 5 12.67 6.71 -75.11
N GLU A 6 13.22 7.66 -75.86
CA GLU A 6 14.14 8.68 -75.32
C GLU A 6 13.46 9.60 -74.31
N SER A 7 12.20 10.00 -74.55
CA SER A 7 11.45 10.81 -73.60
C SER A 7 11.12 10.05 -72.31
N GLN A 8 10.86 8.74 -72.39
CA GLN A 8 10.65 7.88 -71.21
C GLN A 8 11.91 7.72 -70.37
N PHE A 9 13.09 7.57 -70.99
CA PHE A 9 14.36 7.52 -70.25
C PHE A 9 14.62 8.84 -69.52
N ARG A 10 14.45 9.99 -70.18
CA ARG A 10 14.59 11.30 -69.53
C ARG A 10 13.62 11.50 -68.37
N GLN A 11 12.37 11.04 -68.52
CA GLN A 11 11.39 11.07 -67.44
C GLN A 11 11.81 10.20 -66.27
N LYS A 12 12.35 8.99 -66.53
CA LYS A 12 12.89 8.12 -65.48
C LYS A 12 14.11 8.72 -64.79
N ASP A 13 15.02 9.36 -65.53
CA ASP A 13 16.19 10.03 -64.96
C ASP A 13 15.77 11.19 -64.04
N GLN A 14 14.76 11.96 -64.44
CA GLN A 14 14.15 13.00 -63.58
C GLN A 14 13.46 12.41 -62.34
N GLN A 15 12.76 11.28 -62.49
CA GLN A 15 12.16 10.59 -61.34
C GLN A 15 13.24 10.05 -60.40
N LEU A 16 14.34 9.52 -60.93
CA LEU A 16 15.47 9.02 -60.14
C LEU A 16 16.12 10.14 -59.33
N SER A 17 16.35 11.31 -59.96
CA SER A 17 16.95 12.46 -59.25
C SER A 17 16.04 12.97 -58.12
N LEU A 18 14.73 13.01 -58.35
CA LEU A 18 13.75 13.36 -57.31
C LEU A 18 13.79 12.36 -56.13
N VAL A 19 13.92 11.07 -56.41
CA VAL A 19 14.04 10.05 -55.37
C VAL A 19 15.35 10.24 -54.59
N GLU A 20 16.48 10.44 -55.25
CA GLU A 20 17.77 10.68 -54.61
C GLU A 20 17.75 11.92 -53.70
N GLU A 21 17.10 13.01 -54.12
CA GLU A 21 16.91 14.21 -53.29
C GLU A 21 16.05 13.92 -52.05
N THR A 22 14.97 13.15 -52.20
CA THR A 22 14.12 12.77 -51.06
C THR A 22 14.82 11.80 -50.11
N GLU A 23 15.61 10.86 -50.63
CA GLU A 23 16.41 9.94 -49.82
C GLU A 23 17.47 10.71 -49.02
N ALA A 24 18.17 11.65 -49.65
CA ALA A 24 19.12 12.50 -48.95
C ALA A 24 18.45 13.33 -47.83
N PHE A 25 17.26 13.88 -48.10
CA PHE A 25 16.48 14.60 -47.09
C PHE A 25 16.08 13.69 -45.91
N LEU A 26 15.55 12.50 -46.19
CA LEU A 26 15.14 11.54 -45.17
C LEU A 26 16.32 11.03 -44.35
N CYS A 27 17.44 10.70 -44.98
CA CYS A 27 18.67 10.32 -44.29
C CYS A 27 19.16 11.42 -43.34
N SER A 28 19.11 12.68 -43.78
CA SER A 28 19.48 13.82 -42.93
C SER A 28 18.51 14.03 -41.75
N ALA A 29 17.22 13.77 -41.95
CA ALA A 29 16.21 13.88 -40.91
C ALA A 29 16.34 12.75 -39.88
N LEU A 30 16.62 11.52 -40.33
CA LEU A 30 16.89 10.37 -39.47
C LEU A 30 18.15 10.59 -38.63
N ALA A 31 19.25 11.06 -39.23
CA ALA A 31 20.49 11.34 -38.49
C ALA A 31 20.28 12.35 -37.35
N ARG A 32 19.52 13.43 -37.59
CA ARG A 32 19.17 14.41 -36.55
C ARG A 32 18.28 13.83 -35.45
N ALA A 33 17.38 12.92 -35.82
CA ALA A 33 16.51 12.26 -34.85
C ALA A 33 17.30 11.27 -33.98
N GLU A 34 18.22 10.52 -34.58
CA GLU A 34 19.14 9.61 -33.88
C GLU A 34 20.04 10.38 -32.91
N GLU A 35 20.67 11.47 -33.35
CA GLU A 35 21.49 12.33 -32.49
C GLU A 35 20.71 12.82 -31.25
N LYS A 36 19.47 13.28 -31.46
CA LYS A 36 18.61 13.72 -30.36
C LYS A 36 18.26 12.57 -29.40
N ILE A 37 17.97 11.38 -29.91
CA ILE A 37 17.69 10.21 -29.08
C ILE A 37 18.91 9.88 -28.22
N GLU A 38 20.12 9.91 -28.80
CA GLU A 38 21.34 9.66 -28.03
C GLU A 38 21.59 10.72 -26.95
N GLU A 39 21.31 12.00 -27.23
CA GLU A 39 21.39 13.06 -26.21
C GLU A 39 20.41 12.84 -25.07
N ASP A 40 19.14 12.56 -25.40
CA ASP A 40 18.09 12.29 -24.42
C ASP A 40 18.44 11.03 -23.58
N GLU A 41 18.95 9.97 -24.20
CA GLU A 41 19.40 8.75 -23.49
C GLU A 41 20.52 9.03 -22.49
N ARG A 42 21.53 9.83 -22.89
CA ARG A 42 22.61 10.26 -21.98
C ARG A 42 22.08 11.08 -20.80
N GLU A 43 21.10 11.96 -21.04
CA GLU A 43 20.48 12.73 -19.96
C GLU A 43 19.67 11.84 -19.01
N ILE A 44 18.94 10.87 -19.55
CA ILE A 44 18.20 9.88 -18.75
C ILE A 44 19.16 9.09 -17.85
N GLU A 45 20.26 8.57 -18.39
CA GLU A 45 21.27 7.84 -17.60
C GLU A 45 21.87 8.72 -16.50
N HIS A 46 22.16 9.98 -16.81
CA HIS A 46 22.68 10.95 -15.86
C HIS A 46 21.69 11.19 -14.71
N LEU A 47 20.43 11.46 -15.02
CA LEU A 47 19.38 11.71 -14.03
C LEU A 47 19.09 10.46 -13.20
N GLN A 48 19.07 9.27 -13.80
CA GLN A 48 18.91 8.00 -13.09
C GLN A 48 20.03 7.81 -12.06
N THR A 49 21.29 8.04 -12.46
CA THR A 49 22.45 7.95 -11.56
C THR A 49 22.34 8.94 -10.39
N GLN A 50 21.88 10.17 -10.64
CA GLN A 50 21.63 11.15 -9.57
C GLN A 50 20.54 10.68 -8.61
N ILE A 51 19.41 10.17 -9.13
CA ILE A 51 18.31 9.65 -8.32
C ILE A 51 18.79 8.50 -7.43
N GLU A 52 19.58 7.57 -7.97
CA GLU A 52 20.15 6.48 -7.17
C GLU A 52 21.06 6.98 -6.06
N LYS A 53 21.93 7.95 -6.37
CA LYS A 53 22.80 8.58 -5.37
C LYS A 53 21.99 9.22 -4.24
N LEU A 54 20.98 10.01 -4.58
CA LEU A 54 20.09 10.64 -3.60
C LEU A 54 19.31 9.61 -2.78
N ARG A 55 18.82 8.53 -3.40
CA ARG A 55 18.17 7.42 -2.68
C ARG A 55 19.13 6.73 -1.71
N ARG A 56 20.39 6.50 -2.09
CA ARG A 56 21.42 5.96 -1.18
C ARG A 56 21.73 6.92 -0.04
N MET A 57 21.73 8.23 -0.27
CA MET A 57 21.91 9.23 0.80
C MET A 57 20.73 9.24 1.79
N LEU A 58 19.49 9.17 1.31
CA LEU A 58 18.28 9.22 2.14
C LEU A 58 18.03 7.90 2.89
N PHE A 59 18.22 6.76 2.22
CA PHE A 59 17.82 5.45 2.74
C PHE A 59 18.98 4.49 2.94
N GLY A 60 20.15 4.68 2.34
CA GLY A 60 21.27 3.73 2.41
C GLY A 60 21.74 3.49 3.84
N THR A 61 22.30 4.52 4.48
CA THR A 61 22.79 4.41 5.87
C THR A 61 21.71 4.05 6.88
N ARG A 62 20.48 4.57 6.69
CA ARG A 62 19.34 4.26 7.56
C ARG A 62 18.88 2.80 7.40
N SER A 63 18.83 2.29 6.18
CA SER A 63 18.42 0.91 5.90
C SER A 63 19.46 -0.10 6.37
N GLU A 64 20.76 0.21 6.25
CA GLU A 64 21.83 -0.63 6.81
C GLU A 64 21.80 -0.68 8.33
N LYS A 65 21.62 0.47 9.00
CA LYS A 65 21.44 0.51 10.46
C LYS A 65 20.24 -0.31 10.91
N LEU A 66 19.09 -0.12 10.25
CA LEU A 66 17.88 -0.86 10.57
C LEU A 66 18.04 -2.37 10.34
N ARG A 67 18.72 -2.79 9.26
CA ARG A 67 19.05 -4.20 9.02
C ARG A 67 19.88 -4.79 10.16
N ARG A 68 20.91 -4.07 10.63
CA ARG A 68 21.73 -4.51 11.77
C ARG A 68 20.92 -4.59 13.07
N GLU A 69 20.04 -3.63 13.33
CA GLU A 69 19.17 -3.65 14.51
C GLU A 69 18.19 -4.83 14.47
N VAL A 70 17.63 -5.14 13.29
CA VAL A 70 16.77 -6.32 13.09
C VAL A 70 17.56 -7.60 13.33
N GLU A 71 18.75 -7.73 12.76
CA GLU A 71 19.61 -8.91 12.97
C GLU A 71 19.98 -9.11 14.45
N GLN A 72 20.28 -8.02 15.17
CA GLN A 72 20.50 -8.07 16.62
C GLN A 72 19.24 -8.50 17.38
N ALA A 73 18.07 -7.97 17.03
CA ALA A 73 16.80 -8.34 17.65
C ALA A 73 16.43 -9.80 17.39
N GLU A 74 16.65 -10.30 16.17
CA GLU A 74 16.44 -11.70 15.79
C GLU A 74 17.39 -12.64 16.54
N ALA A 75 18.68 -12.26 16.68
CA ALA A 75 19.64 -13.03 17.46
C ALA A 75 19.25 -13.12 18.94
N LEU A 76 18.83 -12.00 19.54
CA LEU A 76 18.33 -11.96 20.92
C LEU A 76 17.07 -12.81 21.07
N LEU A 77 16.13 -12.73 20.13
CA LEU A 77 14.92 -13.56 20.13
C LEU A 77 15.28 -15.04 20.13
N LYS A 78 16.18 -15.46 19.24
CA LYS A 78 16.64 -16.85 19.15
C LYS A 78 17.29 -17.31 20.45
N GLN A 79 18.13 -16.48 21.08
CA GLN A 79 18.72 -16.80 22.39
C GLN A 79 17.63 -16.99 23.46
N ARG A 80 16.64 -16.10 23.51
CA ARG A 80 15.53 -16.21 24.47
C ARG A 80 14.66 -17.42 24.24
N GLU A 81 14.43 -17.79 22.98
CA GLU A 81 13.73 -19.01 22.62
C GLU A 81 14.49 -20.25 23.10
N GLN A 82 15.81 -20.29 22.88
CA GLN A 82 16.69 -21.37 23.38
C GLN A 82 16.68 -21.46 24.91
N ASP A 83 16.82 -20.33 25.62
CA ASP A 83 16.75 -20.29 27.09
C ASP A 83 15.38 -20.77 27.59
N SER A 84 14.31 -20.41 26.89
CA SER A 84 12.94 -20.87 27.20
C SER A 84 12.76 -22.37 26.94
N ASP A 85 13.32 -22.91 25.87
CA ASP A 85 13.25 -24.34 25.55
C ASP A 85 14.05 -25.15 26.57
N ARG A 86 15.21 -24.64 26.98
CA ARG A 86 16.02 -25.18 28.09
C ARG A 86 15.24 -25.22 29.40
N TYR A 87 14.60 -24.12 29.78
CA TYR A 87 13.79 -24.07 30.99
C TYR A 87 12.56 -24.99 30.94
N SER A 88 11.95 -25.15 29.77
CA SER A 88 10.73 -25.96 29.58
C SER A 88 10.99 -27.43 29.24
N GLY A 89 12.25 -27.86 29.16
CA GLY A 89 12.63 -29.24 28.83
C GLY A 89 12.32 -29.65 27.39
N ARG A 90 12.25 -28.68 26.46
CA ARG A 90 11.91 -28.89 25.04
C ARG A 90 13.12 -28.88 24.10
N GLU A 91 14.34 -28.98 24.65
CA GLU A 91 15.59 -28.90 23.88
C GLU A 91 15.65 -29.93 22.73
N ASP A 92 15.11 -31.14 22.93
CA ASP A 92 15.08 -32.22 21.93
C ASP A 92 13.76 -32.32 21.13
N ALA A 93 12.82 -31.40 21.35
CA ALA A 93 11.55 -31.41 20.63
C ALA A 93 11.76 -30.95 19.18
N PRO A 94 11.07 -31.56 18.19
CA PRO A 94 11.18 -31.11 16.80
C PRO A 94 10.81 -29.62 16.71
N GLN A 95 11.63 -28.84 15.99
CA GLN A 95 11.39 -27.42 15.77
C GLN A 95 10.14 -27.23 14.89
N VAL A 96 8.98 -27.14 15.53
CA VAL A 96 7.74 -26.74 14.90
C VAL A 96 7.62 -25.22 15.04
N PRO A 97 7.30 -24.46 13.97
CA PRO A 97 7.05 -23.03 14.08
C PRO A 97 6.05 -22.77 15.21
N ARG A 98 6.46 -22.02 16.23
CA ARG A 98 5.57 -21.64 17.33
C ARG A 98 4.43 -20.82 16.73
N GLN A 99 3.26 -21.43 16.61
CA GLN A 99 2.08 -20.72 16.13
C GLN A 99 1.84 -19.53 17.06
N LEU A 100 1.91 -18.33 16.49
CA LEU A 100 1.48 -17.10 17.15
C LEU A 100 0.12 -17.39 17.77
N ARG A 101 0.02 -17.29 19.11
CA ARG A 101 -1.24 -17.53 19.81
C ARG A 101 -2.31 -16.67 19.14
N GLN A 102 -3.23 -17.33 18.45
CA GLN A 102 -4.38 -16.65 17.88
C GLN A 102 -5.08 -15.90 19.03
N PRO A 103 -5.47 -14.63 18.82
CA PRO A 103 -6.20 -13.88 19.82
C PRO A 103 -7.49 -14.65 20.11
N ARG A 104 -7.57 -15.27 21.29
CA ARG A 104 -8.80 -15.91 21.75
C ARG A 104 -9.87 -14.83 21.76
N HIS A 105 -10.97 -15.03 21.03
CA HIS A 105 -12.15 -14.17 21.13
C HIS A 105 -12.47 -13.99 22.61
N ARG A 106 -12.55 -12.72 23.07
CA ARG A 106 -12.84 -12.42 24.48
C ARG A 106 -14.17 -13.08 24.83
N ARG A 107 -14.15 -13.98 25.82
CA ARG A 107 -15.38 -14.55 26.36
C ARG A 107 -16.14 -13.41 27.05
N PRO A 108 -17.48 -13.37 26.93
CA PRO A 108 -18.29 -12.42 27.68
C PRO A 108 -18.07 -12.59 29.18
N LEU A 109 -18.24 -11.51 29.93
CA LEU A 109 -18.07 -11.52 31.38
C LEU A 109 -19.14 -12.41 32.05
N PRO A 110 -18.86 -12.96 33.24
CA PRO A 110 -19.76 -13.90 33.88
C PRO A 110 -21.15 -13.33 34.21
N ALA A 111 -22.20 -14.10 33.92
CA ALA A 111 -23.60 -13.69 34.09
C ALA A 111 -24.03 -13.40 35.55
N HIS A 112 -23.29 -13.91 36.54
CA HIS A 112 -23.61 -13.73 37.96
C HIS A 112 -23.20 -12.36 38.51
N LEU A 113 -22.38 -11.60 37.79
CA LEU A 113 -22.06 -10.24 38.16
C LEU A 113 -23.25 -9.31 37.84
N PRO A 114 -23.51 -8.28 38.66
CA PRO A 114 -24.54 -7.30 38.33
C PRO A 114 -24.17 -6.57 37.04
N HIS A 115 -25.09 -6.57 36.07
CA HIS A 115 -24.91 -5.90 34.77
C HIS A 115 -25.70 -4.59 34.75
N ALA A 116 -25.07 -3.51 34.29
CA ALA A 116 -25.77 -2.31 33.85
C ALA A 116 -25.52 -2.05 32.37
N ILE A 117 -26.60 -1.74 31.66
CA ILE A 117 -26.55 -1.45 30.23
C ILE A 117 -26.55 0.06 30.05
N HIS A 118 -25.50 0.59 29.44
CA HIS A 118 -25.43 1.99 29.05
C HIS A 118 -25.58 2.10 27.53
N ARG A 119 -26.73 2.58 27.08
CA ARG A 119 -27.01 2.80 25.66
C ARG A 119 -26.55 4.19 25.26
N LEU A 120 -25.63 4.25 24.31
CA LEU A 120 -25.21 5.48 23.68
C LEU A 120 -26.01 5.65 22.39
N GLU A 121 -26.92 6.63 22.40
CA GLU A 121 -27.63 7.06 21.20
C GLU A 121 -26.69 7.86 20.30
N SER A 122 -27.03 7.93 19.01
CA SER A 122 -26.32 8.79 18.07
C SER A 122 -26.73 10.24 18.33
N GLU A 123 -25.76 11.14 18.45
CA GLU A 123 -26.00 12.58 18.71
C GLU A 123 -26.69 13.28 17.52
N GLU A 124 -26.54 12.71 16.33
CA GLU A 124 -27.03 13.27 15.08
C GLU A 124 -28.22 12.43 14.58
N SER A 125 -29.33 13.10 14.26
CA SER A 125 -30.51 12.46 13.63
C SER A 125 -30.40 12.39 12.10
N CYS A 126 -29.51 13.19 11.51
CA CYS A 126 -29.25 13.27 10.07
C CYS A 126 -27.74 13.32 9.80
N CYS A 127 -27.32 12.88 8.61
CA CYS A 127 -25.91 12.91 8.25
C CYS A 127 -25.40 14.36 8.09
N PRO A 128 -24.29 14.75 8.74
CA PRO A 128 -23.75 16.10 8.61
C PRO A 128 -23.14 16.39 7.23
N GLU A 129 -22.83 15.36 6.43
CA GLU A 129 -22.24 15.52 5.09
C GLU A 129 -23.27 15.57 3.96
N CYS A 130 -24.42 14.88 4.10
CA CYS A 130 -25.41 14.79 3.02
C CYS A 130 -26.86 15.06 3.44
N GLY A 131 -27.12 15.31 4.72
CA GLY A 131 -28.46 15.65 5.24
C GLY A 131 -29.48 14.51 5.23
N GLY A 132 -29.09 13.30 4.79
CA GLY A 132 -30.00 12.16 4.74
C GLY A 132 -30.34 11.57 6.11
N GLU A 133 -31.50 10.91 6.18
CA GLU A 133 -31.96 10.22 7.39
C GLU A 133 -31.07 9.00 7.71
N LEU A 134 -30.76 8.86 9.00
CA LEU A 134 -29.91 7.79 9.53
C LEU A 134 -30.77 6.62 9.98
N ASP A 135 -30.57 5.46 9.37
CA ASP A 135 -31.35 4.25 9.67
C ASP A 135 -30.54 3.23 10.48
N TYR A 136 -31.19 2.28 11.15
CA TYR A 136 -30.48 1.31 12.01
C TYR A 136 -29.63 0.33 11.19
N LEU A 137 -28.34 0.14 11.52
CA LEU A 137 -27.48 -0.86 10.87
C LEU A 137 -26.96 -1.94 11.81
N GLU A 138 -26.27 -1.55 12.88
CA GLU A 138 -25.60 -2.55 13.73
C GLU A 138 -25.41 -2.00 15.15
N GLU A 139 -25.62 -2.86 16.14
CA GLU A 139 -25.25 -2.60 17.53
C GLU A 139 -23.85 -3.16 17.80
N VAL A 140 -22.93 -2.29 18.23
CA VAL A 140 -21.64 -2.71 18.78
C VAL A 140 -21.71 -2.60 20.30
N SER A 141 -21.41 -3.70 20.99
CA SER A 141 -21.36 -3.72 22.45
C SER A 141 -19.96 -4.00 22.99
N ALA A 142 -19.62 -3.34 24.09
CA ALA A 142 -18.38 -3.54 24.83
C ALA A 142 -18.71 -3.77 26.32
N GLU A 143 -17.99 -4.68 26.96
CA GLU A 143 -18.16 -5.01 28.38
C GLU A 143 -16.89 -4.62 29.17
N GLN A 144 -17.09 -3.91 30.28
CA GLN A 144 -16.04 -3.50 31.21
C GLN A 144 -16.42 -3.84 32.65
N LEU A 145 -15.44 -4.26 33.47
CA LEU A 145 -15.62 -4.39 34.91
C LEU A 145 -15.30 -3.07 35.61
N GLU A 146 -16.21 -2.63 36.46
CA GLU A 146 -16.04 -1.48 37.35
C GLU A 146 -16.19 -1.92 38.79
N LEU A 147 -15.36 -1.35 39.67
CA LEU A 147 -15.43 -1.54 41.10
C LEU A 147 -16.25 -0.40 41.72
N VAL A 148 -17.44 -0.71 42.22
CA VAL A 148 -18.36 0.25 42.84
C VAL A 148 -18.64 -0.21 44.26
N SER A 149 -18.30 0.63 45.26
CA SER A 149 -18.52 0.32 46.69
C SER A 149 -18.06 -1.09 47.09
N SER A 150 -16.83 -1.46 46.71
CA SER A 150 -16.22 -2.77 46.97
C SER A 150 -16.90 -3.98 46.30
N ALA A 151 -17.83 -3.77 45.37
CA ALA A 151 -18.45 -4.81 44.56
C ALA A 151 -18.11 -4.63 43.07
N LEU A 152 -17.88 -5.75 42.37
CA LEU A 152 -17.65 -5.74 40.92
C LEU A 152 -18.97 -5.65 40.17
N LYS A 153 -19.02 -4.76 39.18
CA LYS A 153 -20.16 -4.56 38.30
C LYS A 153 -19.71 -4.60 36.85
N VAL A 154 -20.50 -5.21 35.98
CA VAL A 154 -20.26 -5.19 34.55
C VAL A 154 -21.01 -4.02 33.95
N ILE A 155 -20.30 -3.13 33.27
CA ILE A 155 -20.88 -2.08 32.43
C ILE A 155 -20.85 -2.57 30.99
N ARG A 156 -22.03 -2.80 30.43
CA ARG A 156 -22.22 -3.12 29.01
C ARG A 156 -22.62 -1.87 28.26
N THR A 157 -21.68 -1.28 27.54
CA THR A 157 -21.94 -0.12 26.69
C THR A 157 -22.40 -0.61 25.33
N VAL A 158 -23.59 -0.20 24.90
CA VAL A 158 -24.14 -0.51 23.58
C VAL A 158 -24.16 0.78 22.77
N ARG A 159 -23.48 0.78 21.62
CA ARG A 159 -23.50 1.89 20.67
C ARG A 159 -24.17 1.43 19.38
N VAL A 160 -25.23 2.12 19.00
CA VAL A 160 -25.91 1.90 17.72
C VAL A 160 -25.13 2.62 16.62
N LYS A 161 -24.81 1.91 15.54
CA LYS A 161 -24.35 2.51 14.28
C LYS A 161 -25.56 2.73 13.39
N LYS A 162 -25.71 3.96 12.90
CA LYS A 162 -26.74 4.32 11.91
C LYS A 162 -26.10 4.86 10.63
N PRO A 163 -26.19 4.18 9.47
CA PRO A 163 -25.78 4.71 8.17
C PRO A 163 -26.87 5.61 7.56
N VAL A 164 -26.48 6.40 6.57
CA VAL A 164 -27.41 7.17 5.74
C VAL A 164 -28.06 6.25 4.71
N GLN A 165 -29.38 6.36 4.50
CA GLN A 165 -30.11 5.48 3.59
C GLN A 165 -29.75 5.64 2.10
N ASN A 166 -29.19 6.76 1.65
CA ASN A 166 -29.05 7.02 0.21
C ASN A 166 -27.74 7.72 -0.18
N VAL A 167 -26.62 7.00 -0.15
CA VAL A 167 -25.51 7.23 -1.09
C VAL A 167 -24.86 5.88 -1.37
N THR A 168 -24.75 5.49 -2.64
CA THR A 168 -23.87 4.40 -3.11
C THR A 168 -22.41 4.77 -2.84
N ALA A 169 -21.98 4.67 -1.58
CA ALA A 169 -20.63 5.04 -1.18
C ALA A 169 -19.95 3.84 -0.51
N SER A 170 -18.96 3.28 -1.20
CA SER A 170 -18.04 2.29 -0.65
C SER A 170 -17.44 2.77 0.67
N LEU A 171 -17.98 2.29 1.80
CA LEU A 171 -17.40 2.51 3.12
C LEU A 171 -16.08 1.74 3.24
N LYS A 172 -15.00 2.33 2.74
CA LYS A 172 -13.64 1.95 3.12
C LYS A 172 -13.47 2.29 4.60
N HIS A 173 -13.41 1.28 5.46
CA HIS A 173 -13.07 1.43 6.88
C HIS A 173 -11.71 2.11 7.05
N ARG A 174 -11.69 3.44 7.17
CA ARG A 174 -10.49 4.16 7.61
C ARG A 174 -10.43 4.08 9.13
N ARG A 175 -9.50 3.27 9.64
CA ARG A 175 -9.12 3.25 11.06
C ARG A 175 -8.64 4.67 11.43
N ARG A 176 -9.27 5.29 12.44
CA ARG A 176 -8.76 6.54 13.04
C ARG A 176 -7.31 6.31 13.50
N PRO A 177 -6.36 7.21 13.20
CA PRO A 177 -5.01 7.12 13.75
C PRO A 177 -5.06 7.37 15.26
N ALA A 178 -4.29 6.59 16.01
CA ALA A 178 -4.09 6.78 17.44
C ALA A 178 -3.39 8.13 17.69
N ARG A 179 -3.88 8.86 18.68
CA ARG A 179 -3.31 10.13 19.16
C ARG A 179 -2.14 9.86 20.09
#